data_AF-W1DQF4-F1
#
_entry.id   AF-W1DQF4-F1
#
_cell.length_a   1.000
_cell.length_b   1.000
_cell.length_c   1.000
_cell.angle_alpha   90.00
_cell.angle_beta   90.00
_cell.angle_gamma   90.00
#
_symmetry.space_group_name_H-M   'P 1'
#
loop_
_entity.id
_entity.type
_entity.pdbx_description
1 polymer ?
#
loop_
_entity_poly.entity_id
_entity_poly.type
_entity_poly.pdbx_seq_one_letter_code
_entity_poly.pdbx_strand_id
1 'polypeptide(L)'
;MSFMLALPKISLHGAGAIGDMVKLVAGKQWGKALIVTDGQLVKLGLLDSLFAALDEQQMAYQLFDEVFPNPTEALVQQGYAAYQAARCDYLIAFGGGSPIDTAKAIKILTANPGPSTAYSGVGKVKKRWRAAGGHQYHRRHGGGDDQQRGNYR
;
A
#
# COMPACT_ATOMS: atom_id res chain seq x y z
N MET A 1 16.26 -0.89 31.12
CA MET A 1 16.38 -0.31 29.76
C MET A 1 15.20 -0.80 28.94
N SER A 2 14.45 0.09 28.30
CA SER A 2 13.33 -0.28 27.42
C SER A 2 13.81 -0.48 25.98
N PHE A 3 13.20 -1.40 25.24
CA PHE A 3 13.43 -1.60 23.81
C PHE A 3 12.09 -1.66 23.07
N MET A 4 12.10 -1.38 21.76
CA MET A 4 10.93 -1.42 20.90
C MET A 4 11.11 -2.50 19.82
N LEU A 5 10.08 -3.34 19.64
CA LEU A 5 9.99 -4.28 18.52
C LEU A 5 8.98 -3.73 17.50
N ALA A 6 9.44 -3.45 16.28
CA ALA A 6 8.59 -3.01 15.19
C ALA A 6 8.34 -4.18 14.23
N LEU A 7 7.16 -4.78 14.34
CA LEU A 7 6.74 -5.92 13.53
C LEU A 7 5.55 -5.55 12.62
N PRO A 8 5.38 -6.23 11.47
CA PRO A 8 4.13 -6.17 10.72
C PRO A 8 2.96 -6.56 11.61
N LYS A 9 1.79 -5.92 11.40
CA LYS A 9 0.58 -6.22 12.16
C LYS A 9 0.08 -7.66 11.97
N ILE A 10 0.28 -8.20 10.77
CA ILE A 10 -0.15 -9.54 10.36
C ILE A 10 1.02 -10.16 9.59
N SER A 11 1.34 -11.41 9.93
CA SER A 11 2.33 -12.22 9.22
C SER A 11 1.75 -13.62 9.04
N LEU A 12 1.62 -14.05 7.79
CA LEU A 12 1.12 -15.38 7.41
C LEU A 12 2.29 -16.26 6.99
N HIS A 13 2.29 -17.52 7.40
CA HIS A 13 3.37 -18.46 7.11
C HIS A 13 2.78 -19.84 6.79
N GLY A 14 3.49 -20.60 5.95
CA GLY A 14 3.10 -21.94 5.53
C GLY A 14 2.55 -21.99 4.09
N ALA A 15 2.30 -23.22 3.61
CA ALA A 15 1.69 -23.44 2.31
C ALA A 15 0.30 -22.81 2.27
N GLY A 16 -0.03 -22.14 1.15
CA GLY A 16 -1.31 -21.44 0.99
C GLY A 16 -1.35 -19.99 1.48
N ALA A 17 -0.28 -19.50 2.14
CA ALA A 17 -0.25 -18.14 2.70
C ALA A 17 -0.52 -17.02 1.68
N ILE A 18 -0.17 -17.20 0.40
CA ILE A 18 -0.48 -16.25 -0.68
C ILE A 18 -2.01 -16.13 -0.86
N GLY A 19 -2.71 -17.26 -0.96
CA GLY A 19 -4.17 -17.27 -1.11
C GLY A 19 -4.88 -16.69 0.11
N ASP A 20 -4.42 -17.03 1.31
CA ASP A 20 -4.96 -16.46 2.56
C ASP A 20 -4.73 -14.95 2.65
N MET A 21 -3.57 -14.46 2.20
CA MET A 21 -3.28 -13.03 2.09
C MET A 21 -4.26 -12.35 1.13
N VAL A 22 -4.49 -12.91 -0.06
CA VAL A 22 -5.42 -12.32 -1.04
C VAL A 22 -6.85 -12.27 -0.49
N LYS A 23 -7.34 -13.36 0.13
CA LYS A 23 -8.66 -13.38 0.81
C LYS A 23 -8.78 -12.31 1.90
N LEU A 24 -7.72 -12.10 2.68
CA LEU A 24 -7.68 -11.08 3.72
C LEU A 24 -7.79 -9.67 3.14
N VAL A 25 -7.13 -9.40 2.02
CA VAL A 25 -7.15 -8.10 1.35
C VAL A 25 -8.45 -7.87 0.60
N ALA A 26 -9.04 -8.90 -0.02
CA ALA A 26 -10.34 -8.84 -0.70
C ALA A 26 -11.44 -8.31 0.24
N GLY A 27 -11.42 -8.73 1.52
CA GLY A 27 -12.35 -8.24 2.55
C GLY A 27 -12.20 -6.76 2.94
N LYS A 28 -11.21 -6.03 2.38
CA LYS A 28 -10.98 -4.60 2.66
C LYS A 28 -11.59 -3.64 1.64
N GLN A 29 -12.12 -4.15 0.52
CA GLN A 29 -12.71 -3.34 -0.56
C GLN A 29 -11.76 -2.25 -1.09
N TRP A 30 -10.46 -2.55 -1.14
CA TRP A 30 -9.50 -1.68 -1.81
C TRP A 30 -9.66 -1.81 -3.33
N GLY A 31 -9.33 -0.75 -4.08
CA GLY A 31 -9.44 -0.76 -5.54
C GLY A 31 -8.29 -1.53 -6.18
N LYS A 32 -7.36 -0.83 -6.85
CA LYS A 32 -6.35 -1.50 -7.70
C LYS A 32 -5.00 -1.69 -6.99
N ALA A 33 -4.40 -2.87 -7.09
CA ALA A 33 -3.03 -3.11 -6.62
C ALA A 33 -2.00 -2.58 -7.63
N LEU A 34 -0.84 -2.13 -7.15
CA LEU A 34 0.39 -2.21 -7.94
C LEU A 34 1.23 -3.39 -7.42
N ILE A 35 1.50 -4.37 -8.28
CA ILE A 35 2.41 -5.48 -8.00
C ILE A 35 3.82 -5.04 -8.41
N VAL A 36 4.73 -5.01 -7.45
CA VAL A 36 6.14 -4.62 -7.62
C VAL A 36 7.01 -5.87 -7.49
N THR A 37 7.71 -6.23 -8.57
CA THR A 37 8.53 -7.45 -8.66
C THR A 37 9.70 -7.24 -9.62
N ASP A 38 10.62 -8.19 -9.67
CA ASP A 38 11.51 -8.33 -10.82
C ASP A 38 10.87 -9.24 -11.89
N GLY A 39 11.21 -8.99 -13.15
CA GLY A 39 10.67 -9.72 -14.29
C GLY A 39 11.22 -11.14 -14.46
N GLN A 40 12.28 -11.54 -13.73
CA GLN A 40 12.73 -12.94 -13.77
C GLN A 40 11.76 -13.83 -13.00
N LEU A 41 11.26 -13.40 -11.84
CA LEU A 41 10.24 -14.15 -11.09
C LEU A 41 8.95 -14.35 -11.89
N VAL A 42 8.57 -13.35 -12.69
CA VAL A 42 7.41 -13.44 -13.61
C VAL A 42 7.68 -14.49 -14.68
N LYS A 43 8.84 -14.42 -15.35
CA LYS A 43 9.22 -15.40 -16.39
C LYS A 43 9.32 -16.84 -15.89
N LEU A 44 9.66 -17.02 -14.62
CA LEU A 44 9.75 -18.33 -13.96
C LEU A 44 8.39 -18.85 -13.45
N GLY A 45 7.29 -18.09 -13.60
CA GLY A 45 5.96 -18.49 -13.15
C GLY A 45 5.78 -18.46 -11.62
N LEU A 46 6.68 -17.78 -10.89
CA LEU A 46 6.63 -17.79 -9.42
C LEU A 46 5.46 -16.95 -8.87
N LEU A 47 4.93 -16.03 -9.68
CA LEU A 47 3.76 -15.21 -9.34
C LEU A 47 2.44 -15.87 -9.74
N ASP A 48 2.45 -17.02 -10.42
CA ASP A 48 1.23 -17.61 -10.98
C ASP A 48 0.16 -17.87 -9.91
N SER A 49 0.58 -18.33 -8.72
CA SER A 49 -0.32 -18.52 -7.58
C SER A 49 -0.91 -17.22 -7.05
N LEU A 50 -0.19 -16.09 -7.14
CA LEU A 50 -0.68 -14.78 -6.78
C LEU A 50 -1.69 -14.28 -7.83
N PHE A 51 -1.37 -14.39 -9.12
CA PHE A 51 -2.26 -13.98 -10.20
C PHE A 51 -3.57 -14.77 -10.17
N ALA A 52 -3.50 -16.09 -10.06
CA ALA A 52 -4.69 -16.94 -9.95
C ALA A 52 -5.57 -16.58 -8.74
N ALA A 53 -4.96 -16.32 -7.57
CA ALA A 53 -5.72 -15.92 -6.38
C ALA A 53 -6.37 -14.53 -6.52
N LEU A 54 -5.69 -13.57 -7.14
CA LEU A 54 -6.24 -12.25 -7.42
C LEU A 54 -7.41 -12.34 -8.42
N ASP A 55 -7.26 -13.14 -9.47
CA ASP A 55 -8.29 -13.36 -10.49
C ASP A 55 -9.53 -14.05 -9.90
N GLU A 56 -9.35 -15.06 -9.04
CA GLU A 56 -10.44 -15.73 -8.32
C GLU A 56 -11.26 -14.76 -7.46
N GLN A 57 -10.60 -13.78 -6.85
CA GLN A 57 -11.25 -12.72 -6.05
C GLN A 57 -11.63 -11.48 -6.89
N GLN A 58 -11.45 -11.52 -8.21
CA GLN A 58 -11.72 -10.42 -9.15
C GLN A 58 -11.04 -9.10 -8.76
N MET A 59 -9.83 -9.19 -8.20
CA MET A 59 -9.07 -8.04 -7.72
C MET A 59 -8.20 -7.44 -8.83
N ALA A 60 -8.46 -6.19 -9.18
CA ALA A 60 -7.70 -5.50 -10.21
C ALA A 60 -6.25 -5.22 -9.76
N TYR A 61 -5.30 -5.39 -10.67
CA TYR A 61 -3.90 -5.04 -10.43
C TYR A 61 -3.23 -4.39 -11.66
N GLN A 62 -2.11 -3.73 -11.41
CA GLN A 62 -1.13 -3.29 -12.40
C GLN A 62 0.19 -3.98 -12.05
N LEU A 63 0.88 -4.51 -13.06
CA LEU A 63 2.22 -5.08 -12.87
C LEU A 63 3.29 -4.01 -13.13
N PHE A 64 4.31 -3.99 -12.26
CA PHE A 64 5.58 -3.29 -12.44
C PHE A 64 6.69 -4.30 -12.13
N ASP A 65 7.25 -4.88 -13.18
CA ASP A 65 8.23 -5.97 -13.14
C ASP A 65 9.64 -5.54 -13.54
N GLU A 66 9.90 -4.23 -13.54
CA GLU A 66 11.18 -3.63 -13.93
C GLU A 66 12.22 -3.63 -12.80
N VAL A 67 11.92 -4.20 -11.62
CA VAL A 67 12.84 -4.13 -10.48
C VAL A 67 14.10 -4.95 -10.72
N PHE A 68 15.25 -4.37 -10.37
CA PHE A 68 16.56 -5.02 -10.42
C PHE A 68 17.31 -4.86 -9.08
N PRO A 69 18.37 -5.66 -8.83
CA PRO A 69 19.16 -5.57 -7.60
C PRO A 69 19.75 -4.17 -7.36
N ASN A 70 19.76 -3.73 -6.10
CA ASN A 70 20.20 -2.38 -5.70
C ASN A 70 19.38 -1.29 -6.42
N PRO A 71 18.07 -1.19 -6.13
CA PRO A 71 17.16 -0.32 -6.85
C PRO A 71 17.59 1.15 -6.74
N THR A 72 17.51 1.88 -7.86
CA THR A 72 17.87 3.30 -7.93
C THR A 72 16.68 4.20 -7.62
N GLU A 73 16.96 5.47 -7.32
CA GLU A 73 15.91 6.51 -7.21
C GLU A 73 15.06 6.59 -8.48
N ALA A 74 15.68 6.48 -9.65
CA ALA A 74 14.97 6.55 -10.93
C ALA A 74 13.95 5.41 -11.06
N LEU A 75 14.31 4.19 -10.64
CA LEU A 75 13.40 3.05 -10.62
C LEU A 75 12.22 3.26 -9.67
N VAL A 76 12.47 3.85 -8.49
CA VAL A 76 11.39 4.20 -7.54
C VAL A 76 10.44 5.22 -8.16
N GLN A 77 10.94 6.23 -8.86
CA GLN A 77 10.11 7.21 -9.55
C GLN A 77 9.31 6.59 -10.69
N GLN A 78 9.87 5.65 -11.45
CA GLN A 78 9.16 4.89 -12.47
C GLN A 78 8.00 4.09 -11.86
N GLY A 79 8.26 3.34 -10.78
CA GLY A 79 7.22 2.59 -10.08
C GLY A 79 6.15 3.49 -9.45
N TYR A 80 6.53 4.67 -8.93
CA TYR A 80 5.59 5.67 -8.44
C TYR A 80 4.73 6.28 -9.56
N ALA A 81 5.32 6.55 -10.72
CA ALA A 81 4.58 7.00 -11.90
C ALA A 81 3.58 5.93 -12.37
N ALA A 82 3.99 4.65 -12.40
CA ALA A 82 3.12 3.53 -12.72
C ALA A 82 1.94 3.41 -11.72
N TYR A 83 2.21 3.54 -10.41
CA TYR A 83 1.17 3.57 -9.37
C TYR A 83 0.13 4.67 -9.62
N GLN A 84 0.58 5.90 -9.91
CA GLN A 84 -0.29 7.05 -10.14
C GLN A 84 -1.08 6.92 -11.45
N ALA A 85 -0.41 6.53 -12.54
CA ALA A 85 -1.03 6.39 -13.86
C ALA A 85 -2.12 5.33 -13.87
N ALA A 86 -1.88 4.19 -13.21
CA ALA A 86 -2.83 3.10 -13.09
C ALA A 86 -3.89 3.33 -12.00
N ARG A 87 -3.83 4.45 -11.26
CA ARG A 87 -4.71 4.80 -10.14
C ARG A 87 -4.79 3.68 -9.10
N CYS A 88 -3.63 3.14 -8.73
CA CYS A 88 -3.53 2.11 -7.71
C CYS A 88 -3.81 2.69 -6.32
N ASP A 89 -4.33 1.85 -5.42
CA ASP A 89 -4.69 2.22 -4.05
C ASP A 89 -3.78 1.54 -3.03
N TYR A 90 -3.22 0.38 -3.39
CA TYR A 90 -2.31 -0.39 -2.52
C TYR A 90 -1.20 -1.06 -3.33
N LEU A 91 -0.24 -1.65 -2.62
CA LEU A 91 0.95 -2.27 -3.18
C LEU A 91 1.02 -3.73 -2.74
N ILE A 92 1.48 -4.59 -3.64
CA ILE A 92 1.95 -5.95 -3.34
C ILE A 92 3.40 -6.00 -3.79
N ALA A 93 4.33 -6.24 -2.86
CA ALA A 93 5.71 -6.55 -3.21
C ALA A 93 5.87 -8.06 -3.31
N PHE A 94 6.41 -8.56 -4.41
CA PHE A 94 6.72 -9.98 -4.59
C PHE A 94 8.21 -10.14 -4.91
N GLY A 95 8.88 -11.04 -4.19
CA GLY A 95 10.31 -11.29 -4.32
C GLY A 95 11.10 -10.94 -3.06
N GLY A 96 12.40 -10.70 -3.23
CA GLY A 96 13.35 -10.46 -2.14
C GLY A 96 13.43 -9.00 -1.69
N GLY A 97 14.60 -8.60 -1.17
CA GLY A 97 14.83 -7.26 -0.65
C GLY A 97 14.58 -6.14 -1.66
N SER A 98 15.02 -6.30 -2.91
CA SER A 98 14.91 -5.23 -3.92
C SER A 98 13.46 -4.85 -4.26
N PRO A 99 12.55 -5.78 -4.62
CA PRO A 99 11.14 -5.43 -4.79
C PRO A 99 10.48 -4.88 -3.53
N ILE A 100 10.79 -5.44 -2.36
CA ILE A 100 10.25 -4.99 -1.07
C ILE A 100 10.65 -3.54 -0.76
N ASP A 101 11.93 -3.20 -0.91
CA ASP A 101 12.42 -1.86 -0.62
C ASP A 101 11.96 -0.84 -1.66
N THR A 102 11.88 -1.24 -2.94
CA THR A 102 11.27 -0.41 -3.99
C THR A 102 9.80 -0.10 -3.66
N ALA A 103 9.01 -1.10 -3.27
CA ALA A 103 7.62 -0.91 -2.89
C ALA A 103 7.46 -0.02 -1.64
N LYS A 104 8.34 -0.16 -0.63
CA LYS A 104 8.34 0.74 0.53
C LYS A 104 8.63 2.19 0.13
N ALA A 105 9.60 2.41 -0.76
CA ALA A 105 9.95 3.74 -1.23
C ALA A 105 8.77 4.36 -2.01
N ILE A 106 8.18 3.63 -2.97
CA ILE A 106 6.96 4.05 -3.67
C ILE A 106 5.86 4.41 -2.67
N LYS A 107 5.63 3.57 -1.64
CA LYS A 107 4.63 3.82 -0.62
C LYS A 107 4.86 5.13 0.13
N ILE A 108 6.10 5.47 0.47
CA ILE A 108 6.44 6.74 1.10
C ILE A 108 6.04 7.91 0.18
N LEU A 109 6.35 7.81 -1.12
CA LEU A 109 6.07 8.86 -2.10
C LEU A 109 4.57 9.13 -2.29
N THR A 110 3.72 8.11 -2.16
CA THR A 110 2.26 8.28 -2.24
C THR A 110 1.69 9.27 -1.22
N ALA A 111 2.31 9.41 -0.04
CA ALA A 111 1.88 10.31 1.02
C ALA A 111 2.83 11.50 1.22
N ASN A 112 4.08 11.38 0.75
CA ASN A 112 5.14 12.36 0.88
C ASN A 112 5.82 12.52 -0.50
N PRO A 113 5.21 13.27 -1.44
CA PRO A 113 5.78 13.45 -2.77
C PRO A 113 7.17 14.09 -2.72
N GLY A 114 8.05 13.68 -3.64
CA GLY A 114 9.44 14.12 -3.71
C GLY A 114 10.39 12.97 -4.07
N PRO A 115 11.70 13.20 -4.11
CA PRO A 115 12.66 12.12 -4.29
C PRO A 115 12.73 11.24 -3.05
N SER A 116 12.88 9.92 -3.21
CA SER A 116 12.91 8.99 -2.07
C SER A 116 14.12 9.22 -1.16
N THR A 117 15.23 9.71 -1.74
CA THR A 117 16.45 10.13 -1.02
C THR A 117 16.23 11.24 0.00
N ALA A 118 15.18 12.07 -0.14
CA ALA A 118 14.83 13.07 0.88
C ALA A 118 14.39 12.45 2.22
N TYR A 119 14.06 11.15 2.21
CA TYR A 119 13.62 10.41 3.38
C TYR A 119 14.69 9.49 3.98
N SER A 120 15.93 9.60 3.52
CA SER A 120 17.06 8.86 4.10
C SER A 120 17.35 9.31 5.54
N GLY A 121 17.32 8.35 6.46
CA GLY A 121 17.57 8.55 7.89
C GLY A 121 16.34 8.33 8.77
N VAL A 122 16.52 8.49 10.08
CA VAL A 122 15.47 8.21 11.07
C VAL A 122 14.52 9.39 11.19
N GLY A 123 13.21 9.13 11.20
CA GLY A 123 12.17 10.14 11.47
C GLY A 123 11.93 11.15 10.34
N LYS A 124 12.42 10.91 9.13
CA LYS A 124 12.28 11.85 7.99
C LYS A 124 10.91 11.79 7.31
N VAL A 125 10.21 10.67 7.39
CA VAL A 125 8.85 10.49 6.83
C VAL A 125 7.82 11.11 7.78
N LYS A 126 7.23 12.25 7.39
CA LYS A 126 6.36 13.06 8.27
C LYS A 126 4.88 12.69 8.17
N LYS A 127 4.39 12.35 6.98
CA LYS A 127 2.98 12.00 6.77
C LYS A 127 2.84 10.48 6.72
N ARG A 128 1.91 9.96 7.54
CA ARG A 128 1.44 8.57 7.40
C ARG A 128 0.53 8.47 6.18
N TRP A 129 0.69 7.39 5.43
CA TRP A 129 -0.25 7.04 4.37
C TRP A 129 -1.67 6.90 4.92
N ARG A 130 -2.63 7.41 4.14
CA ARG A 130 -4.08 7.21 4.34
C ARG A 130 -4.64 6.69 3.03
N ALA A 131 -5.47 5.64 3.08
CA ALA A 131 -6.16 5.16 1.90
C ALA A 131 -6.98 6.30 1.27
N ALA A 132 -6.90 6.43 -0.05
CA ALA A 132 -7.78 7.32 -0.81
C ALA A 132 -9.23 6.86 -0.55
N GLY A 133 -10.02 7.69 0.12
CA GLY A 133 -11.38 7.35 0.58
C GLY A 133 -11.67 7.65 2.05
N GLY A 134 -10.66 8.02 2.84
CA GLY A 134 -10.88 8.56 4.19
C GLY A 134 -11.44 9.98 4.16
N HIS A 135 -12.71 10.17 3.75
CA HIS A 135 -13.45 11.37 4.09
C HIS A 135 -13.34 11.57 5.61
N GLN A 136 -12.74 12.69 6.01
CA GLN A 136 -12.78 13.11 7.39
C GLN A 136 -14.22 13.42 7.76
N TYR A 137 -14.94 12.45 8.33
CA TYR A 137 -16.06 12.80 9.20
C TYR A 137 -15.45 13.43 10.45
N HIS A 138 -15.32 14.76 10.42
CA HIS A 138 -15.13 15.57 11.62
C HIS A 138 -16.39 15.38 12.48
N ARG A 139 -16.41 14.32 13.30
CA ARG A 139 -17.39 14.17 14.35
C ARG A 139 -17.02 15.19 15.44
N ARG A 140 -17.48 16.44 15.29
CA ARG A 140 -17.56 17.37 16.42
C ARG A 140 -18.60 16.79 17.38
N HIS A 141 -18.14 16.09 18.42
CA HIS A 141 -18.95 15.91 19.62
C HIS A 141 -18.44 16.87 20.69
N GLY A 142 -19.36 17.70 21.20
CA GLY A 142 -19.20 18.35 22.48
C GLY A 142 -19.85 19.73 22.57
N GLY A 143 -21.14 19.76 22.94
CA GLY A 143 -21.60 20.64 24.02
C GLY A 143 -22.46 21.86 23.66
N GLY A 144 -23.75 21.76 24.00
CA GLY A 144 -24.55 22.84 24.60
C GLY A 144 -25.05 23.95 23.68
N ASP A 145 -26.33 23.91 23.28
CA ASP A 145 -27.37 24.55 24.09
C ASP A 145 -28.75 24.33 23.47
N ASP A 146 -29.59 23.71 24.29
CA ASP A 146 -31.01 23.55 24.12
C ASP A 146 -31.66 24.84 24.65
N GLN A 147 -32.18 25.71 23.78
CA GLN A 147 -33.17 26.72 24.20
C GLN A 147 -34.01 27.25 23.02
N GLN A 148 -35.31 27.00 23.17
CA GLN A 148 -36.46 27.81 22.71
C GLN A 148 -37.08 27.57 21.32
N ARG A 149 -38.10 26.70 21.38
CA ARG A 149 -39.48 26.82 20.84
C ARG A 149 -39.85 28.10 20.06
N GLY A 150 -40.58 27.89 18.97
CA GLY A 150 -41.46 28.85 18.28
C GLY A 150 -41.11 28.95 16.78
N ASN A 151 -42.02 28.96 15.81
CA ASN A 151 -43.47 29.03 15.80
C ASN A 151 -43.94 28.58 14.40
N TYR A 152 -45.18 28.11 14.30
CA TYR A 152 -45.84 27.81 13.03
C TYR A 152 -45.85 29.02 12.08
N ARG A 153 -45.57 28.78 10.79
CA ARG A 153 -46.39 29.17 9.63
C ARG A 153 -45.81 28.59 8.34
#